data_AF-A0A1Q7V0B9-F1
#
_entry.id   AF-A0A1Q7V0B9-F1
#
_cell.length_a   1.000
_cell.length_b   1.000
_cell.length_c   1.000
_cell.angle_alpha   90.00
_cell.angle_beta   90.00
_cell.angle_gamma   90.00
#
_symmetry.space_group_name_H-M   'P 1'
#
loop_
_entity.id
_entity.type
_entity.pdbx_description
1 polymer ?
#
loop_
_entity_poly.entity_id
_entity_poly.type
_entity_poly.pdbx_seq_one_letter_code
_entity_poly.pdbx_strand_id
1 'polypeptide(L)'
;LEGKVKKPKRVQIGSRVTLDDERCILCSRCIRFCQEIAKDDVLGFTERGGHTILTAHPDKRLENNYSLNTVDICPVGALTSSHFRFEMRVWFLKETKSICTSCATGCNTIIGSREDVIYRQTPRENVAVNSVWMCDYGRLNFEYLTSPERLLEPEIFSGDKLQPADWKTVISHTALQLRHFSGRDIAIVASGRMTNEELWLTARLAQQLNASFIDIVPRKGEGDDILLSQDRNPNTNGAKIMLGLEGTTGASLEAIAASVAEGRIKALVVLGEDPTEFGITVEQLKKLPSFITMNILRNAATAHATAILPSAAYAEKRGSMINGRGRLQRLNRAVRPPGQAREDWEILRDLLQEFTGSNGLGSIEDVFRQMAESLQPLAGLSLSKIGDLGVKVMATPESSATPSPPGEPSDEEFFERPPLHAVK
;
A
#
# COMPACT_ATOMS: atom_id res chain seq x y z
N LEU A 1 -45.04 19.27 31.06
CA LEU A 1 -44.16 18.40 30.26
C LEU A 1 -43.05 19.28 29.72
N GLU A 2 -41.87 19.27 30.34
CA GLU A 2 -40.71 19.97 29.79
C GLU A 2 -40.45 19.47 28.36
N GLY A 3 -40.23 20.41 27.44
CA GLY A 3 -40.04 20.09 26.03
C GLY A 3 -38.78 19.24 25.84
N LYS A 4 -38.88 18.17 25.03
CA LYS A 4 -37.74 17.34 24.68
C LYS A 4 -36.66 18.21 24.01
N VAL A 5 -35.47 18.29 24.62
CA VAL A 5 -34.31 18.97 24.04
C VAL A 5 -33.88 18.23 22.77
N LYS A 6 -33.96 18.91 21.61
CA LYS A 6 -33.54 18.38 20.32
C LYS A 6 -32.12 18.86 20.04
N LYS A 7 -31.21 17.93 19.78
CA LYS A 7 -29.82 18.23 19.45
C LYS A 7 -29.59 18.20 17.94
N PRO A 8 -28.55 18.89 17.43
CA PRO A 8 -28.22 18.89 16.01
C PRO A 8 -28.00 17.47 15.45
N LYS A 9 -28.40 17.25 14.19
CA LYS A 9 -28.22 16.00 13.45
C LYS A 9 -27.50 16.27 12.14
N ARG A 10 -26.72 15.30 11.68
CA ARG A 10 -26.01 15.37 10.39
C ARG A 10 -25.17 16.64 10.23
N VAL A 11 -24.55 17.11 11.32
CA VAL A 11 -23.69 18.28 11.29
C VAL A 11 -22.33 17.87 10.72
N GLN A 12 -21.90 18.55 9.66
CA GLN A 12 -20.60 18.28 9.05
C GLN A 12 -19.51 19.09 9.76
N ILE A 13 -18.90 18.48 10.78
CA ILE A 13 -17.83 19.10 11.58
C ILE A 13 -16.46 19.08 10.86
N GLY A 14 -16.34 18.28 9.80
CA GLY A 14 -15.20 18.23 8.89
C GLY A 14 -15.55 17.51 7.60
N SER A 15 -14.66 17.50 6.62
CA SER A 15 -14.85 16.88 5.30
C SER A 15 -15.14 15.39 5.41
N ARG A 16 -14.52 14.70 6.38
CA ARG A 16 -14.55 13.25 6.55
C ARG A 16 -15.49 12.73 7.64
N VAL A 17 -15.97 13.60 8.54
CA VAL A 17 -16.72 13.21 9.74
C VAL A 17 -18.03 13.98 9.87
N THR A 18 -19.12 13.24 10.05
CA THR A 18 -20.47 13.74 10.30
C THR A 18 -20.92 13.41 11.72
N LEU A 19 -21.43 14.42 12.43
CA LEU A 19 -21.93 14.37 13.80
C LEU A 19 -23.46 14.29 13.88
N ASP A 20 -23.97 13.29 14.59
CA ASP A 20 -25.33 13.23 15.13
C ASP A 20 -25.30 13.39 16.66
N ASP A 21 -25.45 14.61 17.16
CA ASP A 21 -25.24 14.92 18.58
C ASP A 21 -26.33 14.30 19.49
N GLU A 22 -27.52 14.01 18.96
CA GLU A 22 -28.55 13.25 19.70
C GLU A 22 -28.09 11.86 20.16
N ARG A 23 -27.08 11.28 19.51
CA ARG A 23 -26.51 9.99 19.91
C ARG A 23 -25.34 10.15 20.88
N CYS A 24 -24.77 11.34 21.00
CA CYS A 24 -23.57 11.58 21.81
C CYS A 24 -23.88 11.43 23.30
N ILE A 25 -23.11 10.58 23.99
CA ILE A 25 -23.21 10.36 25.44
C ILE A 25 -22.23 11.21 26.26
N LEU A 26 -21.62 12.23 25.64
CA LEU A 26 -20.73 13.20 26.29
C LEU A 26 -19.50 12.57 27.02
N CYS A 27 -19.02 11.42 26.55
CA CYS A 27 -17.89 10.69 27.17
C CYS A 27 -16.49 11.30 26.97
N SER A 28 -16.40 12.46 26.29
CA SER A 28 -15.18 13.21 25.94
C SER A 28 -14.04 12.47 25.22
N ARG A 29 -14.23 11.22 24.78
CA ARG A 29 -13.17 10.44 24.08
C ARG A 29 -12.63 11.13 22.83
N CYS A 30 -13.51 11.69 21.99
CA CYS A 30 -13.09 12.41 20.77
C CYS A 30 -12.31 13.69 21.10
N ILE A 31 -12.73 14.43 22.11
CA ILE A 31 -12.05 15.65 22.59
C ILE A 31 -10.64 15.30 23.07
N ARG A 32 -10.51 14.32 23.97
CA ARG A 32 -9.20 13.87 24.48
C ARG A 32 -8.30 13.33 23.38
N PHE A 33 -8.83 12.56 22.44
CA PHE A 33 -8.05 12.09 21.29
C PHE A 33 -7.47 13.26 20.46
N CYS A 34 -8.31 14.25 20.15
CA CYS A 34 -7.91 15.43 19.41
C CYS A 34 -6.77 16.20 20.12
N GLN A 35 -6.88 16.37 21.44
CA GLN A 35 -5.88 17.06 22.27
C GLN A 35 -4.59 16.25 22.47
N GLU A 36 -4.72 14.98 22.86
CA GLU A 36 -3.63 14.18 23.38
C GLU A 36 -2.86 13.45 22.28
N ILE A 37 -3.56 12.95 21.25
CA ILE A 37 -2.96 12.09 20.20
C ILE A 37 -2.81 12.86 18.89
N ALA A 38 -3.90 13.43 18.35
CA ALA A 38 -3.86 14.14 17.08
C ALA A 38 -3.16 15.51 17.18
N LYS A 39 -2.92 16.00 18.41
CA LYS A 39 -2.32 17.31 18.72
C LYS A 39 -3.03 18.47 18.02
N ASP A 40 -4.34 18.34 17.83
CA ASP A 40 -5.22 19.34 17.22
C ASP A 40 -6.48 19.49 18.07
N ASP A 41 -6.43 20.41 19.03
CA ASP A 41 -7.55 20.73 19.91
C ASP A 41 -8.64 21.49 19.13
N VAL A 42 -9.53 20.71 18.51
CA VAL A 42 -10.60 21.22 17.63
C VAL A 42 -12.00 20.94 18.16
N LEU A 43 -12.19 19.95 19.05
CA LEU A 43 -13.50 19.55 19.56
C LEU A 43 -13.69 19.98 21.01
N GLY A 44 -14.88 20.45 21.35
CA GLY A 44 -15.23 20.84 22.71
C GLY A 44 -16.72 20.65 23.02
N PHE A 45 -17.05 20.69 24.31
CA PHE A 45 -18.43 20.80 24.74
C PHE A 45 -18.81 22.27 24.92
N THR A 46 -19.99 22.64 24.45
CA THR A 46 -20.61 23.94 24.72
C THR A 46 -21.94 23.73 25.43
N GLU A 47 -22.52 24.83 25.94
CA GLU A 47 -23.71 24.82 26.79
C GLU A 47 -23.51 24.08 28.12
N ARG A 48 -24.60 23.88 28.87
CA ARG A 48 -24.58 23.20 30.18
C ARG A 48 -25.83 22.33 30.40
N GLY A 49 -25.71 21.35 31.29
CA GLY A 49 -26.81 20.46 31.66
C GLY A 49 -27.34 19.64 30.48
N GLY A 50 -28.66 19.50 30.38
CA GLY A 50 -29.31 18.77 29.28
C GLY A 50 -29.11 19.38 27.88
N HIS A 51 -28.62 20.63 27.82
CA HIS A 51 -28.34 21.34 26.57
C HIS A 51 -26.90 21.15 26.08
N THR A 52 -26.04 20.45 26.82
CA THR A 52 -24.64 20.25 26.44
C THR A 52 -24.53 19.57 25.07
N ILE A 53 -23.81 20.20 24.12
CA ILE A 53 -23.58 19.69 22.77
C ILE A 53 -22.08 19.54 22.49
N LEU A 54 -21.71 18.56 21.66
CA LEU A 54 -20.39 18.50 21.07
C LEU A 54 -20.33 19.42 19.84
N THR A 55 -19.29 20.25 19.75
CA THR A 55 -19.05 21.10 18.58
C THR A 55 -17.56 21.18 18.27
N ALA A 56 -17.24 21.60 17.05
CA ALA A 56 -15.91 22.10 16.72
C ALA A 56 -15.77 23.56 17.19
N HIS A 57 -14.54 24.01 17.45
CA HIS A 57 -14.23 25.42 17.68
C HIS A 57 -14.72 26.29 16.50
N PRO A 58 -15.22 27.53 16.74
CA PRO A 58 -15.84 28.36 15.69
C PRO A 58 -14.98 28.57 14.44
N ASP A 59 -13.66 28.69 14.61
CA ASP A 59 -12.72 28.97 13.53
C ASP A 59 -11.99 27.72 13.02
N LYS A 60 -12.39 26.53 13.47
CA LYS A 60 -11.73 25.27 13.12
C LYS A 60 -12.73 24.23 12.62
N ARG A 61 -12.22 23.32 11.80
CA ARG A 61 -12.93 22.12 11.36
C ARG A 61 -12.09 20.91 11.69
N LEU A 62 -12.73 19.77 11.93
CA LEU A 62 -12.07 18.51 12.21
C LEU A 62 -11.43 17.97 10.91
N GLU A 63 -10.28 18.52 10.54
CA GLU A 63 -9.58 18.28 9.27
C GLU A 63 -8.16 17.72 9.44
N ASN A 64 -7.69 17.50 10.67
CA ASN A 64 -6.43 16.81 10.90
C ASN A 64 -6.43 15.41 10.26
N ASN A 65 -5.24 14.92 9.92
CA ASN A 65 -5.01 13.65 9.22
C ASN A 65 -5.34 12.40 10.08
N TYR A 66 -5.99 12.56 11.23
CA TYR A 66 -6.38 11.46 12.11
C TYR A 66 -7.85 11.54 12.52
N SER A 67 -8.65 12.38 11.84
CA SER A 67 -10.04 12.66 12.18
C SER A 67 -10.91 11.42 12.22
N LEU A 68 -10.69 10.42 11.35
CA LEU A 68 -11.53 9.22 11.30
C LEU A 68 -11.27 8.26 12.47
N ASN A 69 -10.18 8.41 13.21
CA ASN A 69 -10.00 7.69 14.48
C ASN A 69 -11.04 8.13 15.52
N THR A 70 -11.58 9.35 15.42
CA THR A 70 -12.70 9.79 16.27
C THR A 70 -13.98 9.00 16.03
N VAL A 71 -14.16 8.46 14.81
CA VAL A 71 -15.27 7.57 14.45
C VAL A 71 -15.08 6.20 15.10
N ASP A 72 -13.84 5.67 15.09
CA ASP A 72 -13.54 4.36 15.66
C ASP A 72 -13.70 4.34 17.19
N ILE A 73 -13.29 5.41 17.88
CA ILE A 73 -13.37 5.49 19.36
C ILE A 73 -14.75 5.90 19.88
N CYS A 74 -15.64 6.39 19.01
CA CYS A 74 -16.98 6.83 19.40
C CYS A 74 -17.87 5.62 19.75
N PRO A 75 -18.29 5.46 21.02
CA PRO A 75 -18.97 4.23 21.45
C PRO A 75 -20.41 4.07 20.96
N VAL A 76 -21.00 5.12 20.36
CA VAL A 76 -22.46 5.24 20.14
C VAL A 76 -22.85 5.66 18.72
N GLY A 77 -21.87 5.80 17.82
CA GLY A 77 -22.13 6.22 16.43
C GLY A 77 -22.66 7.64 16.31
N ALA A 78 -22.25 8.53 17.23
CA ALA A 78 -22.48 9.98 17.12
C ALA A 78 -21.56 10.60 16.07
N LEU A 79 -20.29 10.19 16.05
CA LEU A 79 -19.34 10.52 14.99
C LEU A 79 -19.33 9.38 13.99
N THR A 80 -19.56 9.68 12.71
CA THR A 80 -19.60 8.70 11.63
C THR A 80 -18.78 9.18 10.45
N SER A 81 -18.12 8.26 9.74
CA SER A 81 -17.42 8.56 8.49
C SER A 81 -18.42 9.05 7.46
N SER A 82 -18.20 10.22 6.88
CA SER A 82 -19.05 10.79 5.83
C SER A 82 -19.05 9.92 4.58
N HIS A 83 -17.92 9.25 4.27
CA HIS A 83 -17.79 8.33 3.14
C HIS A 83 -18.59 7.03 3.34
N PHE A 84 -18.52 6.40 4.53
CA PHE A 84 -19.14 5.08 4.75
C PHE A 84 -20.59 5.13 5.23
N ARG A 85 -21.03 6.28 5.76
CA ARG A 85 -22.35 6.43 6.35
C ARG A 85 -23.44 6.16 5.31
N PHE A 86 -24.28 5.17 5.61
CA PHE A 86 -25.41 4.71 4.78
C PHE A 86 -25.05 3.92 3.52
N GLU A 87 -23.77 3.73 3.22
CA GLU A 87 -23.32 2.88 2.10
C GLU A 87 -23.57 1.38 2.37
N MET A 88 -23.25 0.91 3.58
CA MET A 88 -23.40 -0.49 3.95
C MET A 88 -23.61 -0.64 5.47
N ARG A 89 -24.04 -1.82 5.92
CA ARG A 89 -23.99 -2.21 7.34
C ARG A 89 -22.79 -3.11 7.60
N VAL A 90 -22.13 -2.91 8.73
CA VAL A 90 -20.88 -3.60 9.08
C VAL A 90 -21.03 -5.12 9.14
N TRP A 91 -22.17 -5.64 9.59
CA TRP A 91 -22.44 -7.09 9.63
C TRP A 91 -22.65 -7.75 8.26
N PHE A 92 -22.76 -6.96 7.19
CA PHE A 92 -22.75 -7.49 5.82
C PHE A 92 -21.36 -7.52 5.19
N LEU A 93 -20.37 -6.91 5.82
CA LEU A 93 -19.02 -6.84 5.28
C LEU A 93 -18.25 -8.10 5.66
N LYS A 94 -17.54 -8.65 4.69
CA LYS A 94 -16.45 -9.58 4.94
C LYS A 94 -15.24 -8.79 5.41
N GLU A 95 -14.74 -9.12 6.59
CA GLU A 95 -13.55 -8.49 7.15
C GLU A 95 -12.29 -9.28 6.78
N THR A 96 -11.33 -8.60 6.15
CA THR A 96 -10.04 -9.16 5.80
C THR A 96 -8.93 -8.41 6.52
N LYS A 97 -8.14 -9.12 7.33
CA LYS A 97 -6.95 -8.55 7.98
C LYS A 97 -5.86 -8.34 6.94
N SER A 98 -5.38 -7.12 6.77
CA SER A 98 -4.32 -6.78 5.81
C SER A 98 -3.45 -5.62 6.34
N ILE A 99 -2.68 -4.97 5.46
CA ILE A 99 -1.86 -3.80 5.76
C ILE A 99 -2.15 -2.65 4.80
N CYS A 100 -1.89 -1.43 5.27
CA CYS A 100 -1.93 -0.22 4.44
C CYS A 100 -0.66 -0.11 3.59
N THR A 101 -0.82 0.27 2.32
CA THR A 101 0.28 0.39 1.35
C THR A 101 0.59 1.84 0.96
N SER A 102 0.11 2.81 1.74
CA SER A 102 0.23 4.24 1.42
C SER A 102 1.57 4.87 1.85
N CYS A 103 2.26 4.29 2.83
CA CYS A 103 3.58 4.76 3.28
C CYS A 103 4.35 3.64 4.00
N ALA A 104 5.62 3.89 4.29
CA ALA A 104 6.53 2.94 4.93
C ALA A 104 6.12 2.53 6.35
N THR A 105 5.11 3.13 6.98
CA THR A 105 4.63 2.67 8.29
C THR A 105 3.97 1.30 8.20
N GLY A 106 3.26 1.00 7.11
CA GLY A 106 2.60 -0.30 6.93
C GLY A 106 1.53 -0.60 7.99
N CYS A 107 0.70 0.37 8.37
CA CYS A 107 -0.31 0.20 9.41
C CYS A 107 -1.14 -1.08 9.21
N ASN A 108 -1.37 -1.84 10.27
CA ASN A 108 -2.25 -3.00 10.23
C ASN A 108 -3.70 -2.53 10.07
N THR A 109 -4.46 -3.19 9.19
CA THR A 109 -5.82 -2.80 8.86
C THR A 109 -6.78 -3.98 8.77
N ILE A 110 -8.07 -3.67 8.86
CA ILE A 110 -9.19 -4.52 8.47
C ILE A 110 -9.83 -3.86 7.25
N ILE A 111 -9.88 -4.59 6.14
CA ILE A 111 -10.58 -4.20 4.92
C ILE A 111 -11.96 -4.84 4.96
N GLY A 112 -13.00 -4.00 4.97
CA GLY A 112 -14.39 -4.42 4.91
C GLY A 112 -14.89 -4.38 3.47
N SER A 113 -15.13 -5.55 2.89
CA SER A 113 -15.58 -5.70 1.50
C SER A 113 -16.88 -6.49 1.37
N ARG A 114 -17.60 -6.28 0.27
CA ARG A 114 -18.75 -7.09 -0.14
C ARG A 114 -18.85 -7.06 -1.66
N GLU A 115 -19.12 -8.21 -2.27
CA GLU A 115 -19.29 -8.33 -3.73
C GLU A 115 -18.10 -7.74 -4.52
N ASP A 116 -16.88 -8.02 -4.04
CA ASP A 116 -15.62 -7.49 -4.57
C ASP A 116 -15.46 -5.96 -4.54
N VAL A 117 -16.32 -5.24 -3.81
CA VAL A 117 -16.20 -3.80 -3.56
C VAL A 117 -15.73 -3.56 -2.12
N ILE A 118 -14.75 -2.66 -1.95
CA ILE A 118 -14.28 -2.21 -0.64
C ILE A 118 -15.10 -1.00 -0.20
N TYR A 119 -15.73 -1.09 0.96
CA TYR A 119 -16.57 -0.03 1.51
C TYR A 119 -15.87 0.79 2.59
N ARG A 120 -14.97 0.15 3.35
CA ARG A 120 -14.23 0.79 4.44
C ARG A 120 -12.94 0.07 4.74
N GLN A 121 -11.98 0.84 5.21
CA GLN A 121 -10.77 0.35 5.87
C GLN A 121 -10.69 0.93 7.28
N THR A 122 -10.37 0.09 8.26
CA THR A 122 -10.18 0.51 9.66
C THR A 122 -8.86 -0.01 10.22
N PRO A 123 -8.29 0.65 11.23
CA PRO A 123 -7.09 0.17 11.89
C PRO A 123 -7.36 -1.19 12.51
N ARG A 124 -6.32 -2.01 12.51
CA ARG A 124 -6.24 -3.23 13.31
C ARG A 124 -5.13 -3.05 14.32
N GLU A 125 -5.36 -3.56 15.52
CA GLU A 125 -4.40 -3.44 16.61
C GLU A 125 -3.05 -4.10 16.28
N ASN A 126 -1.98 -3.34 16.47
CA ASN A 126 -0.59 -3.80 16.50
C ASN A 126 0.29 -2.75 17.18
N VAL A 127 0.61 -2.99 18.46
CA VAL A 127 1.43 -2.11 19.29
C VAL A 127 2.77 -1.77 18.64
N ALA A 128 3.39 -2.72 17.93
CA ALA A 128 4.70 -2.54 17.30
C ALA A 128 4.68 -1.75 15.98
N VAL A 129 3.49 -1.33 15.50
CA VAL A 129 3.34 -0.64 14.20
C VAL A 129 2.47 0.59 14.31
N ASN A 130 1.19 0.42 14.66
CA ASN A 130 0.21 1.50 14.62
C ASN A 130 -0.64 1.61 15.89
N SER A 131 -0.31 0.85 16.93
CA SER A 131 -1.14 0.67 18.13
C SER A 131 -2.57 0.34 17.74
N VAL A 132 -3.50 1.28 17.79
CA VAL A 132 -4.89 1.14 17.33
C VAL A 132 -5.30 2.22 16.32
N TRP A 133 -4.33 3.01 15.83
CA TRP A 133 -4.55 4.21 15.05
C TRP A 133 -4.23 4.01 13.57
N MET A 134 -4.76 4.90 12.73
CA MET A 134 -4.44 4.97 11.32
C MET A 134 -4.68 6.38 10.80
N CYS A 135 -3.78 6.89 9.96
CA CYS A 135 -3.98 8.19 9.30
C CYS A 135 -5.11 8.13 8.26
N ASP A 136 -5.79 9.26 8.08
CA ASP A 136 -6.89 9.42 7.13
C ASP A 136 -6.40 9.26 5.69
N TYR A 137 -5.19 9.73 5.38
CA TYR A 137 -4.53 9.51 4.09
C TYR A 137 -4.49 8.02 3.72
N GLY A 138 -3.99 7.17 4.62
CA GLY A 138 -3.94 5.73 4.38
C GLY A 138 -5.33 5.10 4.35
N ARG A 139 -6.24 5.58 5.20
CA ARG A 139 -7.56 5.01 5.42
C ARG A 139 -8.49 5.19 4.23
N LEU A 140 -8.32 6.27 3.47
CA LEU A 140 -9.16 6.61 2.31
C LEU A 140 -8.48 6.29 0.97
N ASN A 141 -7.22 5.82 0.97
CA ASN A 141 -6.48 5.52 -0.25
C ASN A 141 -6.84 4.15 -0.84
N PHE A 142 -8.11 3.97 -1.21
CA PHE A 142 -8.61 2.77 -1.89
C PHE A 142 -9.62 3.06 -3.01
N GLU A 143 -10.05 4.31 -3.18
CA GLU A 143 -11.05 4.69 -4.21
C GLU A 143 -10.59 4.40 -5.64
N TYR A 144 -9.27 4.43 -5.89
CA TYR A 144 -8.70 4.13 -7.20
C TYR A 144 -8.95 2.68 -7.65
N LEU A 145 -9.30 1.78 -6.73
CA LEU A 145 -9.65 0.39 -7.05
C LEU A 145 -10.92 0.30 -7.89
N THR A 146 -11.84 1.23 -7.73
CA THR A 146 -13.08 1.32 -8.52
C THR A 146 -13.00 2.34 -9.65
N SER A 147 -11.80 2.82 -9.98
CA SER A 147 -11.59 3.78 -11.06
C SER A 147 -12.07 3.22 -12.42
N PRO A 148 -12.67 4.04 -13.30
CA PRO A 148 -12.94 3.64 -14.67
C PRO A 148 -11.66 3.38 -15.48
N GLU A 149 -10.51 3.92 -15.05
CA GLU A 149 -9.22 3.78 -15.72
C GLU A 149 -8.51 2.45 -15.40
N ARG A 150 -9.18 1.50 -14.73
CA ARG A 150 -8.60 0.18 -14.41
C ARG A 150 -8.26 -0.57 -15.69
N LEU A 151 -7.04 -1.12 -15.73
CA LEU A 151 -6.61 -2.03 -16.79
C LEU A 151 -7.26 -3.40 -16.56
N LEU A 152 -8.11 -3.82 -17.50
CA LEU A 152 -8.91 -5.04 -17.36
C LEU A 152 -8.38 -6.22 -18.18
N GLU A 153 -7.72 -5.96 -19.31
CA GLU A 153 -7.27 -7.00 -20.25
C GLU A 153 -5.82 -6.76 -20.63
N PRO A 154 -5.03 -7.81 -20.86
CA PRO A 154 -3.68 -7.66 -21.35
C PRO A 154 -3.70 -7.23 -22.82
N GLU A 155 -2.84 -6.28 -23.17
CA GLU A 155 -2.82 -5.66 -24.50
C GLU A 155 -1.43 -5.81 -25.12
N ILE A 156 -1.38 -6.00 -26.44
CA ILE A 156 -0.14 -5.98 -27.21
C ILE A 156 -0.24 -4.95 -28.34
N PHE A 157 0.89 -4.35 -28.68
CA PHE A 157 0.96 -3.44 -29.81
C PHE A 157 1.01 -4.23 -31.12
N SER A 158 -0.01 -4.07 -31.97
CA SER A 158 -0.13 -4.78 -33.24
C SER A 158 -0.75 -3.87 -34.32
N GLY A 159 -0.17 -3.87 -35.52
CA GLY A 159 -0.56 -2.99 -36.62
C GLY A 159 -0.14 -1.55 -36.38
N ASP A 160 -0.92 -0.82 -35.60
CA ASP A 160 -0.70 0.59 -35.23
C ASP A 160 -1.30 0.96 -33.86
N LYS A 161 -1.85 -0.02 -33.11
CA LYS A 161 -2.55 0.23 -31.85
C LYS A 161 -2.40 -0.93 -30.87
N LEU A 162 -2.57 -0.63 -29.59
CA LEU A 162 -2.76 -1.63 -28.55
C LEU A 162 -4.07 -2.38 -28.78
N GLN A 163 -4.01 -3.71 -28.80
CA GLN A 163 -5.17 -4.58 -28.93
C GLN A 163 -5.19 -5.60 -27.78
N PRO A 164 -6.37 -5.85 -27.18
CA PRO A 164 -6.53 -6.94 -26.21
C PRO A 164 -6.11 -8.29 -26.81
N ALA A 165 -5.45 -9.10 -26.02
CA ALA A 165 -5.05 -10.46 -26.38
C ALA A 165 -5.18 -11.40 -25.17
N ASP A 166 -5.04 -12.71 -25.39
CA ASP A 166 -4.99 -13.66 -24.27
C ASP A 166 -3.63 -13.61 -23.56
N TRP A 167 -3.62 -14.00 -22.29
CA TRP A 167 -2.40 -13.98 -21.46
C TRP A 167 -1.25 -14.80 -22.03
N LYS A 168 -1.52 -15.96 -22.65
CA LYS A 168 -0.45 -16.79 -23.21
C LYS A 168 0.24 -16.06 -24.37
N THR A 169 -0.55 -15.43 -25.24
CA THR A 169 -0.05 -14.61 -26.34
C THR A 169 0.75 -13.40 -25.82
N VAL A 170 0.23 -12.68 -24.83
CA VAL A 170 0.90 -11.48 -24.29
C VAL A 170 2.23 -11.84 -23.60
N ILE A 171 2.24 -12.89 -22.78
CA ILE A 171 3.47 -13.36 -22.11
C ILE A 171 4.50 -13.82 -23.14
N SER A 172 4.09 -14.62 -24.13
CA SER A 172 4.99 -15.08 -25.21
C SER A 172 5.55 -13.91 -26.03
N HIS A 173 4.70 -12.93 -26.38
CA HIS A 173 5.10 -11.73 -27.11
C HIS A 173 6.09 -10.88 -26.29
N THR A 174 5.80 -10.67 -25.00
CA THR A 174 6.66 -9.93 -24.08
C THR A 174 8.03 -10.58 -23.94
N ALA A 175 8.05 -11.91 -23.71
CA ALA A 175 9.29 -12.66 -23.61
C ALA A 175 10.09 -12.61 -24.92
N LEU A 176 9.41 -12.75 -26.06
CA LEU A 176 10.04 -12.65 -27.37
C LEU A 176 10.68 -11.27 -27.58
N GLN A 177 9.99 -10.17 -27.27
CA GLN A 177 10.53 -8.83 -27.40
C GLN A 177 11.81 -8.65 -26.57
N LEU A 178 11.79 -9.07 -25.31
CA LEU A 178 12.94 -8.95 -24.43
C LEU A 178 14.14 -9.81 -24.88
N ARG A 179 13.91 -10.99 -25.48
CA ARG A 179 14.99 -11.85 -26.01
C ARG A 179 15.79 -11.23 -27.15
N HIS A 180 15.25 -10.24 -27.86
CA HIS A 180 15.96 -9.60 -28.97
C HIS A 180 17.07 -8.65 -28.51
N PHE A 181 17.04 -8.26 -27.23
CA PHE A 181 17.96 -7.28 -26.68
C PHE A 181 19.02 -7.93 -25.80
N SER A 182 20.22 -7.36 -25.84
CA SER A 182 21.25 -7.75 -24.87
C SER A 182 20.94 -7.11 -23.52
N GLY A 183 21.43 -7.69 -22.43
CA GLY A 183 21.26 -7.12 -21.09
C GLY A 183 21.75 -5.67 -20.94
N ARG A 184 22.67 -5.22 -21.82
CA ARG A 184 23.15 -3.83 -21.92
C ARG A 184 22.10 -2.85 -22.42
N ASP A 185 21.11 -3.33 -23.17
CA ASP A 185 20.05 -2.52 -23.75
C ASP A 185 18.76 -2.56 -22.89
N ILE A 186 18.75 -3.29 -21.77
CA ILE A 186 17.56 -3.54 -20.93
C ILE A 186 17.67 -2.76 -19.61
N ALA A 187 16.61 -2.04 -19.27
CA ALA A 187 16.40 -1.43 -17.95
C ALA A 187 15.07 -1.88 -17.35
N ILE A 188 15.08 -2.16 -16.04
CA ILE A 188 13.88 -2.53 -15.27
C ILE A 188 13.66 -1.50 -14.17
N VAL A 189 12.48 -0.90 -14.12
CA VAL A 189 12.07 0.00 -13.04
C VAL A 189 10.89 -0.64 -12.31
N ALA A 190 11.09 -0.96 -11.04
CA ALA A 190 10.06 -1.55 -10.18
C ALA A 190 9.43 -0.52 -9.24
N SER A 191 8.40 -0.93 -8.50
CA SER A 191 7.70 -0.08 -7.54
C SER A 191 8.05 -0.45 -6.10
N GLY A 192 8.23 0.56 -5.25
CA GLY A 192 8.28 0.37 -3.79
C GLY A 192 6.94 -0.07 -3.17
N ARG A 193 5.88 -0.21 -3.97
CA ARG A 193 4.56 -0.76 -3.59
C ARG A 193 4.37 -2.23 -3.92
N MET A 194 5.34 -2.87 -4.56
CA MET A 194 5.31 -4.30 -4.84
C MET A 194 5.59 -5.13 -3.58
N THR A 195 5.05 -6.34 -3.54
CA THR A 195 5.33 -7.31 -2.47
C THR A 195 6.76 -7.85 -2.60
N ASN A 196 7.29 -8.41 -1.52
CA ASN A 196 8.65 -8.99 -1.53
C ASN A 196 8.77 -10.13 -2.55
N GLU A 197 7.73 -10.93 -2.70
CA GLU A 197 7.66 -12.04 -3.63
C GLU A 197 7.75 -11.54 -5.08
N GLU A 198 7.03 -10.47 -5.39
CA GLU A 198 7.09 -9.81 -6.70
C GLU A 198 8.48 -9.24 -6.97
N LEU A 199 9.03 -8.48 -6.01
CA LEU A 199 10.37 -7.89 -6.13
C LEU A 199 11.44 -8.97 -6.30
N TRP A 200 11.34 -10.09 -5.57
CA TRP A 200 12.27 -11.21 -5.71
C TRP A 200 12.18 -11.85 -7.10
N LEU A 201 10.97 -12.04 -7.65
CA LEU A 201 10.80 -12.51 -9.03
C LEU A 201 11.33 -11.48 -10.05
N THR A 202 11.15 -10.19 -9.80
CA THR A 202 11.74 -9.12 -10.63
C THR A 202 13.27 -9.20 -10.63
N ALA A 203 13.90 -9.43 -9.47
CA ALA A 203 15.36 -9.59 -9.38
C ALA A 203 15.83 -10.81 -10.18
N ARG A 204 15.11 -11.94 -10.11
CA ARG A 204 15.43 -13.12 -10.92
C ARG A 204 15.26 -12.87 -12.42
N LEU A 205 14.24 -12.11 -12.81
CA LEU A 205 14.02 -11.73 -14.21
C LEU A 205 15.16 -10.84 -14.70
N ALA A 206 15.58 -9.86 -13.90
CA ALA A 206 16.70 -8.99 -14.20
C ALA A 206 18.01 -9.78 -14.37
N GLN A 207 18.27 -10.75 -13.49
CA GLN A 207 19.42 -11.65 -13.59
C GLN A 207 19.37 -12.51 -14.86
N GLN A 208 18.21 -13.09 -15.17
CA GLN A 208 18.03 -13.91 -16.37
C GLN A 208 18.23 -13.12 -17.66
N LEU A 209 17.86 -11.84 -17.67
CA LEU A 209 18.06 -10.92 -18.79
C LEU A 209 19.44 -10.24 -18.80
N ASN A 210 20.24 -10.41 -17.73
CA ASN A 210 21.45 -9.63 -17.46
C ASN A 210 21.23 -8.10 -17.58
N ALA A 211 20.07 -7.62 -17.11
CA ALA A 211 19.67 -6.23 -17.25
C ALA A 211 20.68 -5.28 -16.59
N SER A 212 21.02 -4.20 -17.28
CA SER A 212 22.08 -3.27 -16.83
C SER A 212 21.63 -2.33 -15.73
N PHE A 213 20.34 -2.01 -15.72
CA PHE A 213 19.75 -1.16 -14.71
C PHE A 213 18.56 -1.86 -14.08
N ILE A 214 18.55 -1.82 -12.75
CA ILE A 214 17.39 -2.13 -11.93
C ILE A 214 17.31 -1.12 -10.80
N ASP A 215 16.13 -0.52 -10.62
CA ASP A 215 15.88 0.41 -9.51
C ASP A 215 14.38 0.49 -9.21
N ILE A 216 14.03 1.20 -8.14
CA ILE A 216 12.65 1.57 -7.82
C ILE A 216 12.44 3.08 -7.85
N VAL A 217 11.21 3.51 -8.08
CA VAL A 217 10.85 4.93 -7.97
C VAL A 217 10.72 5.33 -6.49
N PRO A 218 11.56 6.26 -5.99
CA PRO A 218 11.42 6.77 -4.63
C PRO A 218 10.21 7.71 -4.57
N ARG A 219 9.34 7.51 -3.57
CA ARG A 219 8.18 8.37 -3.34
C ARG A 219 8.31 9.01 -1.97
N LYS A 220 8.43 10.34 -1.93
CA LYS A 220 8.54 11.11 -0.70
C LYS A 220 7.37 12.08 -0.57
N GLY A 221 6.98 12.35 0.66
CA GLY A 221 5.97 13.35 1.00
C GLY A 221 6.16 13.84 2.43
N GLU A 222 5.28 14.76 2.86
CA GLU A 222 5.31 15.26 4.24
C GLU A 222 4.98 14.14 5.24
N GLY A 223 5.80 13.99 6.27
CA GLY A 223 5.57 13.04 7.36
C GLY A 223 5.05 13.74 8.61
N ASP A 224 4.67 12.95 9.60
CA ASP A 224 4.34 13.43 10.95
C ASP A 224 5.01 12.56 12.03
N ASP A 225 4.93 13.02 13.27
CA ASP A 225 5.50 12.33 14.44
C ASP A 225 4.56 11.26 15.02
N ILE A 226 3.48 10.90 14.30
CA ILE A 226 2.43 9.98 14.79
C ILE A 226 2.50 8.64 14.05
N LEU A 227 2.17 8.62 12.75
CA LEU A 227 2.13 7.41 11.94
C LEU A 227 2.45 7.64 10.46
N LEU A 228 2.44 8.87 9.94
CA LEU A 228 2.62 9.11 8.53
C LEU A 228 4.12 9.23 8.21
N SER A 229 4.69 8.18 7.63
CA SER A 229 6.11 8.19 7.22
C SER A 229 6.35 9.08 6.01
N GLN A 230 7.45 9.85 6.00
CA GLN A 230 7.85 10.65 4.82
C GLN A 230 8.11 9.78 3.60
N ASP A 231 8.53 8.53 3.80
CA ASP A 231 8.63 7.54 2.74
C ASP A 231 7.24 6.99 2.39
N ARG A 232 6.78 7.31 1.19
CA ARG A 232 5.48 6.91 0.65
C ARG A 232 5.50 5.54 -0.03
N ASN A 233 6.64 4.86 -0.02
CA ASN A 233 6.75 3.48 -0.43
C ASN A 233 6.59 2.57 0.80
N PRO A 234 5.58 1.68 0.81
CA PRO A 234 5.34 0.77 1.94
C PRO A 234 6.43 -0.30 2.10
N ASN A 235 7.22 -0.55 1.05
CA ASN A 235 8.15 -1.67 0.99
C ASN A 235 9.55 -1.29 0.49
N THR A 236 10.04 -0.08 0.78
CA THR A 236 11.40 0.36 0.41
C THR A 236 12.47 -0.59 0.93
N ASN A 237 12.35 -1.05 2.19
CA ASN A 237 13.31 -1.98 2.78
C ASN A 237 13.26 -3.34 2.09
N GLY A 238 12.06 -3.84 1.77
CA GLY A 238 11.90 -5.05 0.98
C GLY A 238 12.54 -4.92 -0.40
N ALA A 239 12.26 -3.83 -1.13
CA ALA A 239 12.85 -3.58 -2.44
C ALA A 239 14.38 -3.52 -2.42
N LYS A 240 15.00 -2.86 -1.43
CA LYS A 240 16.46 -2.87 -1.29
C LYS A 240 17.03 -4.28 -1.12
N ILE A 241 16.41 -5.10 -0.26
CA ILE A 241 16.87 -6.46 0.00
C ILE A 241 16.63 -7.38 -1.21
N MET A 242 15.42 -7.36 -1.78
CA MET A 242 15.03 -8.28 -2.85
C MET A 242 15.74 -7.97 -4.16
N LEU A 243 15.94 -6.68 -4.49
CA LEU A 243 16.60 -6.25 -5.72
C LEU A 243 18.12 -6.08 -5.57
N GLY A 244 18.66 -6.20 -4.35
CA GLY A 244 20.10 -6.02 -4.08
C GLY A 244 20.59 -4.59 -4.30
N LEU A 245 19.78 -3.58 -3.93
CA LEU A 245 20.13 -2.17 -4.13
C LEU A 245 21.09 -1.69 -3.02
N GLU A 246 22.37 -1.57 -3.36
CA GLU A 246 23.43 -1.05 -2.49
C GLU A 246 23.44 0.49 -2.49
N GLY A 247 22.34 1.14 -2.07
CA GLY A 247 22.31 2.61 -2.01
C GLY A 247 20.94 3.25 -1.82
N THR A 248 20.89 4.54 -2.18
CA THR A 248 19.64 5.31 -2.23
C THR A 248 18.80 4.81 -3.40
N THR A 249 17.55 4.44 -3.12
CA THR A 249 16.58 4.05 -4.15
C THR A 249 16.33 5.20 -5.10
N GLY A 250 16.30 4.91 -6.40
CA GLY A 250 16.13 5.88 -7.46
C GLY A 250 17.43 6.50 -7.99
N ALA A 251 18.60 6.11 -7.45
CA ALA A 251 19.89 6.65 -7.88
C ALA A 251 20.18 6.37 -9.37
N SER A 252 19.63 5.29 -9.92
CA SER A 252 19.83 4.93 -11.33
C SER A 252 18.79 5.54 -12.28
N LEU A 253 17.73 6.17 -11.78
CA LEU A 253 16.61 6.63 -12.62
C LEU A 253 17.03 7.71 -13.62
N GLU A 254 17.85 8.67 -13.18
CA GLU A 254 18.39 9.71 -14.07
C GLU A 254 19.27 9.10 -15.16
N ALA A 255 20.11 8.12 -14.79
CA ALA A 255 20.96 7.40 -15.73
C ALA A 255 20.14 6.55 -16.71
N ILE A 256 19.04 5.94 -16.27
CA ILE A 256 18.09 5.22 -17.13
C ILE A 256 17.46 6.19 -18.11
N ALA A 257 16.91 7.32 -17.65
CA ALA A 257 16.27 8.31 -18.51
C ALA A 257 17.25 8.89 -19.55
N ALA A 258 18.48 9.22 -19.15
CA ALA A 258 19.53 9.65 -20.07
C ALA A 258 19.89 8.54 -21.08
N SER A 259 20.02 7.30 -20.63
CA SER A 259 20.37 6.18 -21.52
C SER A 259 19.24 5.84 -22.51
N VAL A 260 17.98 6.05 -22.13
CA VAL A 260 16.82 5.98 -23.04
C VAL A 260 16.87 7.12 -24.06
N ALA A 261 17.17 8.35 -23.62
CA ALA A 261 17.28 9.51 -24.51
C ALA A 261 18.38 9.34 -25.57
N GLU A 262 19.50 8.73 -25.18
CA GLU A 262 20.65 8.44 -26.04
C GLU A 262 20.46 7.18 -26.91
N GLY A 263 19.38 6.41 -26.72
CA GLY A 263 19.12 5.17 -27.45
C GLY A 263 20.02 3.99 -27.06
N ARG A 264 20.72 4.08 -25.91
CA ARG A 264 21.49 2.99 -25.31
C ARG A 264 20.55 1.93 -24.72
N ILE A 265 19.48 2.36 -24.07
CA ILE A 265 18.40 1.46 -23.62
C ILE A 265 17.34 1.39 -24.70
N LYS A 266 17.02 0.16 -25.12
CA LYS A 266 16.05 -0.15 -26.19
C LYS A 266 14.84 -0.92 -25.67
N ALA A 267 15.01 -1.60 -24.52
CA ALA A 267 13.96 -2.33 -23.85
C ALA A 267 13.78 -1.81 -22.43
N LEU A 268 12.61 -1.25 -22.15
CA LEU A 268 12.24 -0.73 -20.84
C LEU A 268 11.10 -1.56 -20.26
N VAL A 269 11.30 -2.10 -19.07
CA VAL A 269 10.26 -2.80 -18.30
C VAL A 269 9.90 -1.95 -17.08
N VAL A 270 8.65 -1.50 -16.99
CA VAL A 270 8.19 -0.68 -15.85
C VAL A 270 7.07 -1.39 -15.11
N LEU A 271 7.27 -1.63 -13.82
CA LEU A 271 6.38 -2.41 -12.96
C LEU A 271 5.75 -1.50 -11.90
N GLY A 272 4.47 -1.17 -12.08
CA GLY A 272 3.65 -0.41 -11.14
C GLY A 272 3.95 1.08 -11.06
N GLU A 273 4.65 1.63 -12.05
CA GLU A 273 5.11 3.03 -12.07
C GLU A 273 4.82 3.70 -13.42
N ASP A 274 4.86 5.03 -13.44
CA ASP A 274 4.76 5.84 -14.66
C ASP A 274 6.14 6.40 -15.03
N PRO A 275 6.72 6.01 -16.19
CA PRO A 275 7.98 6.56 -16.70
C PRO A 275 8.05 8.08 -16.76
N THR A 276 6.92 8.74 -16.95
CA THR A 276 6.85 10.21 -17.04
C THR A 276 7.10 10.88 -15.69
N GLU A 277 6.87 10.19 -14.56
CA GLU A 277 7.15 10.70 -13.22
C GLU A 277 8.65 10.74 -12.88
N PHE A 278 9.49 10.02 -13.63
CA PHE A 278 10.95 9.96 -13.39
C PHE A 278 11.79 10.38 -14.60
N GLY A 279 11.22 11.20 -15.49
CA GLY A 279 11.99 11.94 -16.50
C GLY A 279 12.04 11.32 -17.89
N ILE A 280 11.30 10.23 -18.16
CA ILE A 280 11.14 9.68 -19.51
C ILE A 280 9.90 10.28 -20.16
N THR A 281 10.10 11.05 -21.22
CA THR A 281 9.02 11.72 -21.96
C THR A 281 8.23 10.74 -22.83
N VAL A 282 6.97 11.07 -23.11
CA VAL A 282 6.11 10.33 -24.04
C VAL A 282 6.76 10.15 -25.43
N GLU A 283 7.46 11.17 -25.92
CA GLU A 283 8.15 11.10 -27.23
C GLU A 283 9.33 10.13 -27.24
N GLN A 284 9.98 9.93 -26.10
CA GLN A 284 11.01 8.90 -25.95
C GLN A 284 10.37 7.51 -25.87
N LEU A 285 9.26 7.35 -25.13
CA LEU A 285 8.53 6.08 -25.04
C LEU A 285 8.05 5.59 -26.41
N LYS A 286 7.52 6.49 -27.26
CA LYS A 286 7.09 6.15 -28.63
C LYS A 286 8.22 5.62 -29.51
N LYS A 287 9.46 6.02 -29.24
CA LYS A 287 10.64 5.61 -30.01
C LYS A 287 11.29 4.33 -29.49
N LEU A 288 10.91 3.87 -28.29
CA LEU A 288 11.47 2.66 -27.70
C LEU A 288 11.03 1.43 -28.49
N PRO A 289 11.98 0.59 -28.95
CA PRO A 289 11.66 -0.67 -29.62
C PRO A 289 10.83 -1.64 -28.76
N SER A 290 11.06 -1.66 -27.44
CA SER A 290 10.26 -2.43 -26.50
C SER A 290 10.00 -1.62 -25.24
N PHE A 291 8.72 -1.42 -24.93
CA PHE A 291 8.29 -0.79 -23.68
C PHE A 291 7.17 -1.63 -23.07
N ILE A 292 7.50 -2.38 -22.03
CA ILE A 292 6.58 -3.27 -21.34
C ILE A 292 6.17 -2.60 -20.04
N THR A 293 4.86 -2.52 -19.79
CA THR A 293 4.35 -1.96 -18.54
C THR A 293 3.42 -2.94 -17.85
N MET A 294 3.63 -3.12 -16.55
CA MET A 294 2.69 -3.79 -15.66
C MET A 294 2.06 -2.72 -14.78
N ASN A 295 0.74 -2.55 -14.82
CA ASN A 295 0.09 -1.47 -14.08
C ASN A 295 -1.37 -1.81 -13.72
N ILE A 296 -1.90 -1.10 -12.72
CA ILE A 296 -3.27 -1.20 -12.23
C ILE A 296 -4.21 -0.27 -13.01
N LEU A 297 -3.71 0.92 -13.36
CA LEU A 297 -4.45 2.00 -14.01
C LEU A 297 -3.79 2.39 -15.33
N ARG A 298 -4.62 2.89 -16.26
CA ARG A 298 -4.12 3.61 -17.43
C ARG A 298 -3.48 4.94 -17.00
N ASN A 299 -2.42 5.30 -17.70
CA ASN A 299 -1.71 6.57 -17.55
C ASN A 299 -1.15 7.05 -18.90
N ALA A 300 -0.50 8.21 -18.91
CA ALA A 300 0.03 8.81 -20.15
C ALA A 300 1.05 7.91 -20.85
N ALA A 301 1.84 7.13 -20.11
CA ALA A 301 2.80 6.21 -20.66
C ALA A 301 2.16 4.95 -21.26
N THR A 302 1.12 4.39 -20.63
CA THR A 302 0.54 3.09 -21.02
C THR A 302 0.11 3.03 -22.48
N ALA A 303 -0.38 4.14 -23.06
CA ALA A 303 -0.78 4.22 -24.46
C ALA A 303 0.35 3.97 -25.47
N HIS A 304 1.61 4.02 -25.02
CA HIS A 304 2.81 3.85 -25.86
C HIS A 304 3.56 2.55 -25.56
N ALA A 305 3.00 1.68 -24.71
CA ALA A 305 3.58 0.38 -24.42
C ALA A 305 3.49 -0.55 -25.64
N THR A 306 4.49 -1.43 -25.77
CA THR A 306 4.48 -2.55 -26.70
C THR A 306 3.73 -3.76 -26.13
N ALA A 307 3.64 -3.86 -24.80
CA ALA A 307 2.80 -4.80 -24.09
C ALA A 307 2.33 -4.21 -22.74
N ILE A 308 1.05 -4.39 -22.42
CA ILE A 308 0.44 -4.02 -21.15
C ILE A 308 0.02 -5.28 -20.40
N LEU A 309 0.46 -5.36 -19.14
CA LEU A 309 0.19 -6.45 -18.23
C LEU A 309 -0.69 -5.92 -17.07
N PRO A 310 -2.03 -6.10 -17.11
CA PRO A 310 -2.92 -5.61 -16.07
C PRO A 310 -2.65 -6.34 -14.76
N SER A 311 -2.32 -5.57 -13.73
CA SER A 311 -1.86 -6.08 -12.45
C SER A 311 -2.86 -5.83 -11.33
N ALA A 312 -2.74 -6.62 -10.26
CA ALA A 312 -3.62 -6.54 -9.12
C ALA A 312 -3.18 -5.43 -8.16
N ALA A 313 -4.14 -4.72 -7.59
CA ALA A 313 -3.87 -3.74 -6.55
C ALA A 313 -3.64 -4.40 -5.18
N TYR A 314 -3.23 -3.60 -4.17
CA TYR A 314 -2.85 -4.14 -2.85
C TYR A 314 -3.93 -4.99 -2.17
N ALA A 315 -5.21 -4.63 -2.33
CA ALA A 315 -6.33 -5.34 -1.74
C ALA A 315 -6.77 -6.57 -2.55
N GLU A 316 -6.20 -6.75 -3.74
CA GLU A 316 -6.55 -7.79 -4.72
C GLU A 316 -5.51 -8.91 -4.81
N LYS A 317 -4.41 -8.79 -4.06
CA LYS A 317 -3.30 -9.75 -4.07
C LYS A 317 -2.82 -10.14 -2.69
N ARG A 318 -2.02 -11.19 -2.63
CA ARG A 318 -1.41 -11.68 -1.39
C ARG A 318 0.11 -11.68 -1.49
N GLY A 319 0.77 -11.38 -0.38
CA GLY A 319 2.23 -11.41 -0.28
C GLY A 319 2.71 -10.88 1.05
N SER A 320 3.95 -10.42 1.07
CA SER A 320 4.60 -9.85 2.24
C SER A 320 5.30 -8.53 1.91
N MET A 321 5.42 -7.66 2.91
CA MET A 321 6.13 -6.38 2.81
C MET A 321 6.94 -6.15 4.08
N ILE A 322 8.11 -5.53 3.95
CA ILE A 322 8.95 -5.09 5.06
C ILE A 322 8.78 -3.58 5.20
N ASN A 323 8.16 -3.16 6.29
CA ASN A 323 7.91 -1.74 6.55
C ASN A 323 9.22 -0.98 6.85
N GLY A 324 9.12 0.34 6.96
CA GLY A 324 10.23 1.26 7.23
C GLY A 324 10.93 1.02 8.58
N ARG A 325 10.25 0.35 9.52
CA ARG A 325 10.84 -0.11 10.80
C ARG A 325 11.37 -1.54 10.71
N GLY A 326 11.47 -2.16 9.54
CA GLY A 326 12.08 -3.47 9.39
C GLY A 326 11.23 -4.66 9.86
N ARG A 327 9.92 -4.47 9.98
CA ARG A 327 8.97 -5.53 10.33
C ARG A 327 8.33 -6.09 9.06
N LEU A 328 8.46 -7.40 8.87
CA LEU A 328 7.80 -8.16 7.84
C LEU A 328 6.33 -8.37 8.21
N GLN A 329 5.42 -7.94 7.35
CA GLN A 329 3.98 -8.04 7.54
C GLN A 329 3.33 -8.73 6.33
N ARG A 330 2.18 -9.36 6.57
CA ARG A 330 1.42 -10.09 5.54
C ARG A 330 0.34 -9.19 4.93
N LEU A 331 0.38 -9.07 3.61
CA LEU A 331 -0.68 -8.48 2.79
C LEU A 331 -1.64 -9.60 2.39
N ASN A 332 -2.93 -9.45 2.67
CA ASN A 332 -3.95 -10.42 2.29
C ASN A 332 -4.96 -9.82 1.32
N ARG A 333 -5.40 -10.65 0.37
CA ARG A 333 -6.41 -10.35 -0.63
C ARG A 333 -7.80 -10.26 0.01
N ALA A 334 -8.43 -9.08 -0.10
CA ALA A 334 -9.77 -8.79 0.38
C ALA A 334 -10.85 -8.93 -0.71
N VAL A 335 -10.51 -8.62 -1.96
CA VAL A 335 -11.38 -8.66 -3.14
C VAL A 335 -10.66 -9.30 -4.31
N ARG A 336 -11.36 -9.71 -5.36
CA ARG A 336 -10.73 -10.27 -6.58
C ARG A 336 -10.27 -9.14 -7.52
N PRO A 337 -9.16 -9.33 -8.28
CA PRO A 337 -8.82 -8.41 -9.36
C PRO A 337 -9.96 -8.33 -10.41
N PRO A 338 -10.19 -7.16 -11.02
CA PRO A 338 -11.24 -7.00 -12.03
C PRO A 338 -10.81 -7.54 -13.40
N GLY A 339 -11.80 -7.96 -14.20
CA GLY A 339 -11.56 -8.42 -15.57
C GLY A 339 -10.62 -9.62 -15.62
N GLN A 340 -9.57 -9.50 -16.43
CA GLN A 340 -8.49 -10.47 -16.60
C GLN A 340 -7.20 -10.05 -15.88
N ALA A 341 -7.21 -9.03 -15.02
CA ALA A 341 -6.05 -8.65 -14.22
C ALA A 341 -5.58 -9.82 -13.35
N ARG A 342 -4.26 -9.97 -13.18
CA ARG A 342 -3.65 -11.06 -12.41
C ARG A 342 -2.80 -10.52 -11.27
N GLU A 343 -2.52 -11.37 -10.29
CA GLU A 343 -1.55 -11.01 -9.26
C GLU A 343 -0.17 -10.89 -9.91
N ASP A 344 0.57 -9.84 -9.55
CA ASP A 344 1.82 -9.45 -10.18
C ASP A 344 2.86 -10.59 -10.17
N TRP A 345 2.88 -11.41 -9.11
CA TRP A 345 3.78 -12.55 -9.00
C TRP A 345 3.46 -13.66 -10.02
N GLU A 346 2.19 -13.83 -10.40
CA GLU A 346 1.78 -14.81 -11.43
C GLU A 346 2.29 -14.37 -12.79
N ILE A 347 2.17 -13.07 -13.09
CA ILE A 347 2.67 -12.46 -14.32
C ILE A 347 4.19 -12.63 -14.42
N LEU A 348 4.91 -12.28 -13.36
CA LEU A 348 6.37 -12.38 -13.30
C LEU A 348 6.86 -13.83 -13.36
N ARG A 349 6.15 -14.75 -12.70
CA ARG A 349 6.41 -16.19 -12.81
C ARG A 349 6.25 -16.67 -14.25
N ASP A 350 5.14 -16.35 -14.90
CA ASP A 350 4.86 -16.81 -16.26
C ASP A 350 5.90 -16.28 -17.25
N LEU A 351 6.33 -15.01 -17.09
CA LEU A 351 7.46 -14.45 -17.85
C LEU A 351 8.76 -15.22 -17.58
N LEU A 352 9.12 -15.45 -16.33
CA LEU A 352 10.32 -16.22 -15.96
C LEU A 352 10.30 -17.65 -16.51
N GLN A 353 9.14 -18.28 -16.53
CA GLN A 353 8.96 -19.61 -17.09
C GLN A 353 9.27 -19.63 -18.59
N GLU A 354 8.87 -18.59 -19.35
CA GLU A 354 9.24 -18.47 -20.76
C GLU A 354 10.76 -18.37 -20.96
N PHE A 355 11.52 -17.73 -20.06
CA PHE A 355 12.98 -17.63 -20.19
C PHE A 355 13.73 -18.87 -19.71
N THR A 356 13.23 -19.54 -18.68
CA THR A 356 13.96 -20.62 -17.98
C THR A 356 13.45 -22.02 -18.33
N GLY A 357 12.26 -22.14 -18.93
CA GLY A 357 11.56 -23.41 -19.12
C GLY A 357 11.12 -24.10 -17.82
N SER A 358 11.34 -23.47 -16.66
CA SER A 358 11.11 -24.07 -15.35
C SER A 358 9.72 -23.71 -14.82
N ASN A 359 8.94 -24.73 -14.44
CA ASN A 359 7.58 -24.55 -13.90
C ASN A 359 7.49 -24.88 -12.40
N GLY A 360 8.46 -24.41 -11.61
CA GLY A 360 8.62 -24.80 -10.20
C GLY A 360 7.84 -23.99 -9.17
N LEU A 361 7.06 -22.98 -9.60
CA LEU A 361 6.41 -22.00 -8.71
C LEU A 361 4.89 -22.04 -8.86
N GLY A 362 4.24 -23.05 -8.27
CA GLY A 362 2.79 -23.24 -8.40
C GLY A 362 1.95 -22.28 -7.55
N SER A 363 2.50 -21.77 -6.44
CA SER A 363 1.79 -20.96 -5.47
C SER A 363 2.65 -19.82 -4.90
N ILE A 364 2.01 -18.80 -4.33
CA ILE A 364 2.71 -17.73 -3.62
C ILE A 364 3.51 -18.26 -2.40
N GLU A 365 3.05 -19.34 -1.77
CA GLU A 365 3.80 -20.05 -0.73
C GLU A 365 5.11 -20.65 -1.24
N ASP A 366 5.13 -21.17 -2.47
CA ASP A 366 6.36 -21.70 -3.07
C ASP A 366 7.34 -20.57 -3.40
N VAL A 367 6.84 -19.43 -3.90
CA VAL A 367 7.65 -18.23 -4.12
C VAL A 367 8.27 -17.76 -2.80
N PHE A 368 7.45 -17.63 -1.75
CA PHE A 368 7.94 -17.21 -0.44
C PHE A 368 8.98 -18.19 0.11
N ARG A 369 8.76 -19.50 -0.04
CA ARG A 369 9.69 -20.53 0.45
C ARG A 369 11.05 -20.39 -0.22
N GLN A 370 11.10 -20.33 -1.55
CA GLN A 370 12.37 -20.17 -2.27
C GLN A 370 13.04 -18.82 -1.96
N MET A 371 12.26 -17.74 -1.84
CA MET A 371 12.76 -16.44 -1.41
C MET A 371 13.39 -16.51 -0.02
N ALA A 372 12.71 -17.12 0.95
CA ALA A 372 13.18 -17.26 2.32
C ALA A 372 14.41 -18.16 2.46
N GLU A 373 14.54 -19.19 1.61
CA GLU A 373 15.74 -20.03 1.54
C GLU A 373 16.95 -19.27 0.97
N SER A 374 16.72 -18.33 0.04
CA SER A 374 17.78 -17.53 -0.58
C SER A 374 18.27 -16.35 0.28
N LEU A 375 17.47 -15.90 1.25
CA LEU A 375 17.73 -14.67 2.00
C LEU A 375 17.76 -14.92 3.51
N GLN A 376 18.94 -14.76 4.11
CA GLN A 376 19.17 -15.00 5.55
C GLN A 376 18.16 -14.29 6.48
N PRO A 377 17.74 -13.02 6.27
CA PRO A 377 16.78 -12.36 7.16
C PRO A 377 15.40 -13.03 7.22
N LEU A 378 15.08 -13.87 6.24
CA LEU A 378 13.80 -14.56 6.10
C LEU A 378 13.90 -16.06 6.39
N ALA A 379 15.09 -16.57 6.69
CA ALA A 379 15.35 -17.99 6.86
C ALA A 379 14.42 -18.64 7.90
N GLY A 380 13.78 -19.75 7.53
CA GLY A 380 12.87 -20.52 8.41
C GLY A 380 11.46 -19.95 8.57
N LEU A 381 11.17 -18.79 7.96
CA LEU A 381 9.83 -18.21 7.91
C LEU A 381 8.98 -18.84 6.80
N SER A 382 7.67 -18.67 6.94
CA SER A 382 6.66 -18.94 5.92
C SER A 382 5.60 -17.84 6.00
N LEU A 383 4.80 -17.65 4.95
CA LEU A 383 3.67 -16.68 4.98
C LEU A 383 2.71 -16.91 6.16
N SER A 384 2.57 -18.14 6.64
CA SER A 384 1.78 -18.45 7.83
C SER A 384 2.51 -18.03 9.13
N LYS A 385 3.82 -18.27 9.23
CA LYS A 385 4.65 -17.92 10.40
C LYS A 385 4.86 -16.41 10.59
N ILE A 386 4.64 -15.58 9.56
CA ILE A 386 4.60 -14.12 9.73
C ILE A 386 3.56 -13.71 10.78
N GLY A 387 2.44 -14.46 10.86
CA GLY A 387 1.35 -14.18 11.78
C GLY A 387 0.62 -12.86 11.48
N ASP A 388 -0.30 -12.50 12.37
CA ASP A 388 -1.13 -11.31 12.21
C ASP A 388 -0.41 -10.03 12.65
N LEU A 389 0.58 -10.11 13.54
CA LEU A 389 1.34 -8.96 14.03
C LEU A 389 2.62 -8.68 13.23
N GLY A 390 2.99 -9.59 12.33
CA GLY A 390 4.26 -9.52 11.61
C GLY A 390 5.46 -9.90 12.48
N VAL A 391 6.63 -10.02 11.85
CA VAL A 391 7.89 -10.43 12.50
C VAL A 391 8.96 -9.38 12.23
N LYS A 392 9.72 -8.99 13.25
CA LYS A 392 10.89 -8.10 13.08
C LYS A 392 11.99 -8.91 12.39
N VAL A 393 12.40 -8.51 11.19
CA VAL A 393 13.40 -9.25 10.38
C VAL A 393 14.69 -8.46 10.16
N MET A 394 14.67 -7.16 10.46
CA MET A 394 15.85 -6.30 10.41
C MET A 394 15.76 -5.21 11.48
N ALA A 395 16.91 -4.68 11.89
CA ALA A 395 16.97 -3.48 12.73
C ALA A 395 16.30 -2.31 12.02
N THR A 396 15.76 -1.37 12.79
CA THR A 396 15.23 -0.12 12.22
C THR A 396 16.41 0.64 11.60
N PRO A 397 16.41 0.96 10.30
CA PRO A 397 17.47 1.74 9.70
C PRO A 397 17.58 3.10 10.38
N GLU A 398 18.80 3.59 10.64
CA GLU A 398 19.02 4.93 11.22
C GLU A 398 18.42 6.03 10.33
N SER A 399 18.36 5.80 9.01
CA SER A 399 17.74 6.70 8.03
C SER A 399 16.22 6.52 7.90
N SER A 400 15.57 5.76 8.79
CA SER A 400 14.14 5.50 8.69
C SER A 400 13.35 6.76 9.02
N ALA A 401 12.52 7.20 8.07
CA ALA A 401 11.61 8.33 8.26
C ALA A 401 10.24 7.90 8.83
N THR A 402 10.13 6.66 9.33
CA THR A 402 8.89 6.10 9.87
C THR A 402 8.77 6.41 11.37
N PRO A 403 7.72 7.13 11.81
CA PRO A 403 7.55 7.48 13.21
C PRO A 403 7.23 6.25 14.08
N SER A 404 7.38 6.41 15.40
CA SER A 404 6.95 5.41 16.38
C SER A 404 5.51 5.70 16.80
N PRO A 405 4.64 4.68 16.89
CA PRO A 405 3.23 4.89 17.19
C PRO A 405 3.02 5.46 18.61
N PRO A 406 2.00 6.31 18.82
CA PRO A 406 1.64 6.77 20.16
C PRO A 406 1.31 5.60 21.09
N GLY A 407 1.88 5.61 22.29
CA GLY A 407 1.64 4.59 23.32
C GLY A 407 2.42 3.29 23.12
N GLU A 408 3.38 3.22 22.19
CA GLU A 408 4.41 2.18 22.24
C GLU A 408 5.16 2.34 23.58
N PRO A 409 5.25 1.30 24.42
CA PRO A 409 6.26 1.34 25.46
C PRO A 409 7.59 1.49 24.75
N SER A 410 8.37 2.51 25.11
CA SER A 410 9.79 2.53 24.72
C SER A 410 10.34 1.15 25.06
N ASP A 411 10.89 0.46 24.06
CA ASP A 411 11.27 -0.97 24.10
C ASP A 411 12.22 -1.37 25.26
N GLU A 412 12.52 -0.46 26.20
CA GLU A 412 13.33 -0.67 27.39
C GLU A 412 12.54 -1.00 28.68
N GLU A 413 11.26 -0.63 28.84
CA GLU A 413 10.59 -0.75 30.16
C GLU A 413 9.61 -1.93 30.31
N PHE A 414 9.22 -2.62 29.23
CA PHE A 414 8.14 -3.63 29.32
C PHE A 414 8.59 -5.07 29.62
N PHE A 415 9.91 -5.35 29.62
CA PHE A 415 10.44 -6.69 29.93
C PHE A 415 10.95 -6.85 31.37
N GLU A 416 10.99 -5.80 32.18
CA GLU A 416 11.39 -5.88 33.61
C GLU A 416 10.19 -5.89 34.58
N ARG A 417 9.16 -6.70 34.30
CA ARG A 417 8.25 -7.13 35.38
C ARG A 417 8.80 -8.43 35.98
N PRO A 418 9.39 -8.41 37.19
CA PRO A 418 9.72 -9.65 37.86
C PRO A 418 8.43 -10.46 38.06
N PRO A 419 8.50 -11.80 37.97
CA PRO A 419 7.33 -12.65 38.14
C PRO A 419 6.70 -12.34 39.50
N LEU A 420 5.40 -12.04 39.50
CA LEU A 420 4.60 -11.88 40.71
C LEU A 420 4.89 -13.07 41.64
N HIS A 421 5.57 -12.79 42.75
CA HIS A 421 5.76 -13.77 43.81
C HIS A 421 4.40 -14.35 44.16
N ALA A 422 4.28 -15.66 44.03
CA ALA A 422 3.18 -16.41 44.60
C ALA A 422 3.15 -16.12 46.10
N VAL A 423 2.14 -15.35 46.52
CA VAL A 423 1.83 -15.16 47.94
C VAL A 423 1.41 -16.53 48.46
N LYS A 424 2.19 -17.04 49.41
CA LYS A 424 1.90 -18.26 50.18
C LYS A 424 0.68 -18.06 51.08
#